data_AF-A0A4Q2QSR2-F1
#
_entry.id   AF-A0A4Q2QSR2-F1
#
_cell.length_a   1.000
_cell.length_b   1.000
_cell.length_c   1.000
_cell.angle_alpha   90.00
_cell.angle_beta   90.00
_cell.angle_gamma   90.00
#
_symmetry.space_group_name_H-M   'P 1'
#
loop_
_entity.id
_entity.type
_entity.pdbx_description
1 polymer ?
#
loop_
_entity_poly.entity_id
_entity_poly.type
_entity_poly.pdbx_seq_one_letter_code
_entity_poly.pdbx_strand_id
1 'polypeptide(L)'
;ELTATSVTLTAFLPPSYGYPFMLASQVVYSLNAHTGLSVEIASQNIGTVAAPYGVGIHPYLTCNLTSVDEYLFQLPANQVYAVDEHVNPTTLHHVDELDLNFTQAKTIAATKIDHTFKTANDLWEITITHPQQALSVSLCCDQPWVQIYSGEKLQ
;
A
#
# COMPACT_ATOMS: atom_id res chain seq x y z
N GLU A 1 3.70 -12.24 21.16
CA GLU A 1 4.97 -12.99 21.20
C GLU A 1 6.08 -12.12 20.63
N LEU A 2 7.30 -12.21 21.15
CA LEU A 2 8.44 -11.41 20.71
C LEU A 2 9.67 -12.31 20.60
N THR A 3 10.36 -12.23 19.47
CA THR A 3 11.65 -12.87 19.23
C THR A 3 12.65 -11.83 18.72
N ALA A 4 13.88 -12.25 18.39
CA ALA A 4 14.89 -11.36 17.82
C ALA A 4 14.51 -10.80 16.44
N THR A 5 13.63 -11.48 15.70
CA THR A 5 13.29 -11.14 14.31
C THR A 5 11.78 -11.11 14.05
N SER A 6 10.94 -11.25 15.07
CA SER A 6 9.49 -11.20 14.89
C SER A 6 8.79 -10.64 16.12
N VAL A 7 7.69 -9.93 15.88
CA VAL A 7 6.78 -9.46 16.93
C VAL A 7 5.33 -9.65 16.50
N THR A 8 4.53 -10.16 17.43
CA THR A 8 3.08 -10.28 17.28
C THR A 8 2.38 -9.29 18.18
N LEU A 9 1.58 -8.42 17.56
CA LEU A 9 0.72 -7.45 18.22
C LEU A 9 -0.73 -7.89 18.07
N THR A 10 -1.53 -7.73 19.12
CA THR A 10 -2.95 -8.11 19.11
C THR A 10 -3.79 -6.97 19.67
N ALA A 11 -4.96 -6.74 19.07
CA ALA A 11 -5.91 -5.75 19.52
C ALA A 11 -7.33 -6.30 19.48
N PHE A 12 -8.09 -6.04 20.54
CA PHE A 12 -9.54 -6.14 20.51
C PHE A 12 -10.11 -4.77 20.15
N LEU A 13 -10.92 -4.73 19.10
CA LEU A 13 -11.59 -3.54 18.60
C LEU A 13 -13.09 -3.66 18.96
N PRO A 14 -13.55 -3.01 20.04
CA PRO A 14 -14.96 -3.04 20.41
C PRO A 14 -15.81 -2.24 19.41
N PRO A 15 -17.13 -2.51 19.33
CA PRO A 15 -18.04 -1.71 18.52
C PRO A 15 -17.99 -0.24 18.91
N SER A 16 -18.02 0.65 17.92
CA SER A 16 -17.98 2.08 18.12
C SER A 16 -19.03 2.81 17.27
N TYR A 17 -19.28 4.08 17.58
CA TYR A 17 -20.17 4.91 16.78
C TYR A 17 -19.65 4.99 15.34
N GLY A 18 -20.49 4.62 14.36
CA GLY A 18 -20.13 4.57 12.93
C GLY A 18 -19.52 3.24 12.47
N TYR A 19 -19.09 2.37 13.38
CA TYR A 19 -18.60 1.02 13.06
C TYR A 19 -19.04 0.01 14.15
N PRO A 20 -20.29 -0.48 14.10
CA PRO A 20 -20.90 -1.29 15.17
C PRO A 20 -20.48 -2.77 15.10
N PHE A 21 -19.25 -3.06 14.71
CA PHE A 21 -18.70 -4.41 14.60
C PHE A 21 -17.55 -4.59 15.58
N MET A 22 -17.37 -5.82 16.06
CA MET A 22 -16.31 -6.16 16.99
C MET A 22 -15.27 -7.06 16.31
N LEU A 23 -14.00 -6.67 16.37
CA LEU A 23 -12.92 -7.41 15.74
C LEU A 23 -11.89 -7.85 16.77
N ALA A 24 -11.39 -9.07 16.62
CA ALA A 24 -10.11 -9.48 17.20
C ALA A 24 -9.06 -9.43 16.07
N SER A 25 -8.07 -8.57 16.21
CA SER A 25 -7.05 -8.35 15.18
C SER A 25 -5.66 -8.72 15.70
N GLN A 26 -4.84 -9.23 14.80
CA GLN A 26 -3.43 -9.56 15.01
C GLN A 26 -2.61 -9.00 13.85
N VAL A 27 -1.44 -8.47 14.19
CA VAL A 27 -0.40 -8.10 13.22
C VAL A 27 0.88 -8.81 13.59
N VAL A 28 1.47 -9.52 12.64
CA VAL A 28 2.77 -10.16 12.77
C VAL A 28 3.77 -9.43 11.88
N TYR A 29 4.81 -8.89 12.49
CA TYR A 29 5.98 -8.38 11.78
C TYR A 29 7.10 -9.42 11.86
N SER A 30 7.73 -9.73 10.73
CA SER A 30 8.82 -10.70 10.65
C SER A 30 9.95 -10.18 9.75
N LEU A 31 11.18 -10.26 10.22
CA LEU A 31 12.37 -9.80 9.49
C LEU A 31 13.20 -10.98 9.01
N ASN A 32 13.52 -11.00 7.72
CA ASN A 32 14.35 -12.00 7.08
C ASN A 32 15.49 -11.32 6.30
N ALA A 33 16.70 -11.88 6.38
CA ALA A 33 17.88 -11.31 5.74
C ALA A 33 17.81 -11.27 4.20
N HIS A 34 17.03 -12.15 3.57
CA HIS A 34 16.90 -12.26 2.12
C HIS A 34 15.62 -11.61 1.59
N THR A 35 14.50 -11.75 2.30
CA THR A 35 13.19 -11.27 1.84
C THR A 35 12.75 -9.95 2.48
N GLY A 36 13.51 -9.43 3.45
CA GLY A 36 13.22 -8.16 4.11
C GLY A 36 12.14 -8.28 5.19
N LEU A 37 11.35 -7.21 5.36
CA LEU A 37 10.27 -7.11 6.34
C LEU A 37 8.96 -7.64 5.74
N SER A 38 8.34 -8.60 6.42
CA SER A 38 6.99 -9.07 6.12
C SER A 38 6.01 -8.58 7.18
N VAL A 39 4.80 -8.22 6.75
CA VAL A 39 3.69 -7.83 7.62
C VAL A 39 2.47 -8.66 7.26
N GLU A 40 1.97 -9.42 8.23
CA GLU A 40 0.72 -10.18 8.10
C GLU A 40 -0.33 -9.57 9.02
N ILE A 41 -1.51 -9.28 8.49
CA ILE A 41 -2.64 -8.75 9.26
C ILE A 41 -3.79 -9.76 9.17
N ALA A 42 -4.18 -10.31 10.32
CA ALA A 42 -5.34 -11.18 10.44
C ALA A 42 -6.38 -10.53 11.36
N SER A 43 -7.63 -10.45 10.91
CA SER A 43 -8.74 -9.99 11.76
C SER A 43 -9.90 -10.97 11.69
N GLN A 44 -10.49 -11.24 12.84
CA GLN A 44 -11.70 -12.01 12.98
C GLN A 44 -12.84 -11.09 13.42
N ASN A 45 -13.92 -11.07 12.65
CA ASN A 45 -15.19 -10.54 13.13
C ASN A 45 -15.80 -11.54 14.11
N ILE A 46 -15.83 -11.18 15.40
CA ILE A 46 -16.37 -12.03 16.47
C ILE A 46 -17.83 -11.68 16.82
N GLY A 47 -18.45 -10.78 16.06
CA GLY A 47 -19.87 -10.47 16.13
C GLY A 47 -20.73 -11.48 15.36
N THR A 48 -22.04 -11.23 15.35
CA THR A 48 -23.05 -12.11 14.72
C THR A 48 -23.51 -11.64 13.34
N VAL A 49 -23.01 -10.50 12.85
CA VAL A 49 -23.38 -9.91 11.56
C VAL A 49 -22.13 -9.64 10.75
N ALA A 50 -22.18 -9.84 9.42
CA ALA A 50 -21.07 -9.55 8.52
C ALA A 50 -20.65 -8.07 8.62
N ALA A 51 -19.35 -7.84 8.80
CA ALA A 51 -18.75 -6.51 8.90
C ALA A 51 -18.11 -6.10 7.57
N PRO A 52 -18.30 -4.87 7.08
CA PRO A 52 -17.43 -4.32 6.06
C PRO A 52 -16.01 -4.22 6.63
N TYR A 53 -15.01 -4.74 5.92
CA TYR A 53 -13.65 -4.81 6.42
C TYR A 53 -12.66 -4.39 5.34
N GLY A 54 -11.74 -3.51 5.71
CA GLY A 54 -10.60 -3.10 4.91
C GLY A 54 -9.44 -2.80 5.84
N VAL A 55 -8.26 -3.32 5.51
CA VAL A 55 -7.04 -3.09 6.27
C VAL A 55 -5.86 -2.99 5.31
N GLY A 56 -4.82 -2.29 5.75
CA GLY A 56 -3.56 -2.21 5.03
C GLY A 56 -2.46 -1.70 5.95
N ILE A 57 -1.27 -1.55 5.38
CA ILE A 57 -0.14 -0.87 6.01
C ILE A 57 0.08 0.45 5.29
N HIS A 58 0.63 1.45 5.99
CA HIS A 58 0.87 2.78 5.43
C HIS A 58 2.35 3.19 5.45
N PRO A 59 3.29 2.35 4.95
CA PRO A 59 4.69 2.69 4.93
C PRO A 59 4.97 3.81 3.93
N TYR A 60 5.89 4.70 4.28
CA TYR A 60 6.52 5.61 3.33
C TYR A 60 7.85 5.02 2.91
N LEU A 61 7.89 4.48 1.69
CA LEU A 61 9.10 3.89 1.12
C LEU A 61 10.02 5.00 0.61
N THR A 62 11.31 4.88 0.88
CA THR A 62 12.31 5.84 0.41
C THR A 62 13.58 5.10 -0.03
N CYS A 63 14.26 5.64 -1.04
CA CYS A 63 15.62 5.28 -1.36
C CYS A 63 16.55 6.25 -0.61
N ASN A 64 16.87 5.95 0.65
CA ASN A 64 17.77 6.75 1.48
C ASN A 64 17.29 8.21 1.68
N LEU A 65 15.98 8.39 1.95
CA LEU A 65 15.35 9.69 2.27
C LEU A 65 15.55 10.80 1.21
N THR A 66 15.86 10.42 -0.02
CA THR A 66 15.94 11.34 -1.17
C THR A 66 14.55 11.76 -1.65
N SER A 67 14.48 12.77 -2.52
CA SER A 67 13.19 13.24 -3.05
C SER A 67 12.47 12.16 -3.85
N VAL A 68 11.15 12.03 -3.65
CA VAL A 68 10.30 11.11 -4.40
C VAL A 68 10.28 11.45 -5.91
N ASP A 69 10.45 12.72 -6.24
CA ASP A 69 10.49 13.22 -7.62
C ASP A 69 11.62 12.57 -8.45
N GLU A 70 12.68 12.11 -7.78
CA GLU A 70 13.88 11.52 -8.40
C GLU A 70 13.73 10.00 -8.64
N TYR A 71 12.68 9.37 -8.12
CA TYR A 71 12.51 7.91 -8.22
C TYR A 71 12.01 7.48 -9.58
N LEU A 72 12.63 6.43 -10.11
CA LEU A 72 12.00 5.55 -11.08
C LEU A 72 11.00 4.67 -10.34
N PHE A 73 9.75 4.73 -10.75
CA PHE A 73 8.64 3.99 -10.15
C PHE A 73 8.04 3.01 -11.17
N GLN A 74 7.82 1.77 -10.74
CA GLN A 74 7.15 0.75 -11.52
C GLN A 74 6.07 0.06 -10.68
N LEU A 75 4.89 -0.09 -11.28
CA LEU A 75 3.72 -0.74 -10.70
C LEU A 75 3.01 -1.56 -11.79
N PRO A 76 2.88 -2.89 -11.65
CA PRO A 76 2.17 -3.75 -12.60
C PRO A 76 0.64 -3.64 -12.45
N ALA A 77 0.09 -2.44 -12.69
CA ALA A 77 -1.33 -2.15 -12.68
C ALA A 77 -1.72 -1.38 -13.96
N ASN A 78 -2.82 -1.79 -14.60
CA ASN A 78 -3.33 -1.15 -15.81
C ASN A 78 -4.68 -0.44 -15.59
N GLN A 79 -5.26 -0.54 -14.39
CA GLN A 79 -6.46 0.20 -14.02
C GLN A 79 -6.26 1.01 -12.75
N VAL A 80 -6.90 2.17 -12.69
CA VAL A 80 -6.81 3.12 -11.58
C VAL A 80 -8.15 3.82 -11.39
N TYR A 81 -8.55 4.06 -10.14
CA TYR A 81 -9.73 4.86 -9.87
C TYR A 81 -9.43 6.34 -10.10
N ALA A 82 -10.25 7.02 -10.88
CA ALA A 82 -10.31 8.48 -10.86
C ALA A 82 -10.86 8.97 -9.52
N VAL A 83 -10.48 10.17 -9.11
CA VAL A 83 -10.91 10.77 -7.84
C VAL A 83 -11.68 12.07 -8.05
N ASP A 84 -12.62 12.36 -7.14
CA ASP A 84 -13.32 13.65 -7.11
C ASP A 84 -12.49 14.76 -6.40
N GLU A 85 -13.08 15.94 -6.23
CA GLU A 85 -12.46 17.09 -5.54
C GLU A 85 -12.13 16.84 -4.05
N HIS A 86 -12.69 15.78 -3.46
CA HIS A 86 -12.45 15.34 -2.09
C HIS A 86 -11.55 14.11 -2.01
N VAL A 87 -10.98 13.68 -3.14
CA VAL A 87 -10.12 12.48 -3.26
C VAL A 87 -10.90 11.18 -3.01
N ASN A 88 -12.22 11.17 -3.21
CA ASN A 88 -12.98 9.92 -3.16
C ASN A 88 -12.85 9.18 -4.49
N PRO A 89 -12.68 7.83 -4.48
CA PRO A 89 -12.65 7.04 -5.71
C PRO A 89 -14.03 7.08 -6.39
N THR A 90 -14.01 7.24 -7.73
CA THR A 90 -15.23 7.38 -8.55
C THR A 90 -15.36 6.23 -9.55
N THR A 91 -14.71 6.34 -10.71
CA THR A 91 -14.79 5.38 -11.82
C THR A 91 -13.43 4.76 -12.06
N LEU A 92 -13.42 3.48 -12.45
CA LEU A 92 -12.20 2.77 -12.80
C LEU A 92 -11.85 3.03 -14.28
N HIS A 93 -10.66 3.56 -14.52
CA HIS A 93 -10.14 3.89 -15.86
C HIS A 93 -8.90 3.07 -16.18
N HIS A 94 -8.54 2.98 -17.46
CA HIS A 94 -7.21 2.56 -17.84
C HIS A 94 -6.19 3.62 -17.37
N VAL A 95 -5.02 3.18 -16.92
CA VAL A 95 -3.97 4.08 -16.38
C VAL A 95 -3.50 5.15 -17.36
N ASP A 96 -3.56 4.88 -18.66
CA ASP A 96 -3.22 5.87 -19.70
C ASP A 96 -4.21 7.03 -19.77
N GLU A 97 -5.47 6.82 -19.38
CA GLU A 97 -6.49 7.88 -19.41
C GLU A 97 -6.25 8.97 -18.36
N LEU A 98 -5.46 8.67 -17.32
CA LEU A 98 -5.15 9.59 -16.22
C LEU A 98 -3.66 9.97 -16.16
N ASP A 99 -2.86 9.66 -17.18
CA ASP A 99 -1.40 9.84 -17.18
C ASP A 99 -0.65 9.08 -16.06
N LEU A 100 -1.30 8.10 -15.44
CA LEU A 100 -0.81 7.31 -14.32
C LEU A 100 -0.29 5.92 -14.73
N ASN A 101 0.13 5.75 -15.99
CA ASN A 101 0.72 4.48 -16.43
C ASN A 101 2.16 4.33 -15.94
N PHE A 102 2.35 3.42 -14.97
CA PHE A 102 3.65 3.01 -14.41
C PHE A 102 3.95 1.52 -14.65
N THR A 103 3.32 0.90 -15.65
CA THR A 103 3.57 -0.52 -16.00
C THR A 103 5.01 -0.77 -16.44
N GLN A 104 5.64 0.26 -17.03
CA GLN A 104 7.07 0.38 -17.25
C GLN A 104 7.64 1.41 -16.28
N ALA A 105 8.87 1.19 -15.82
CA ALA A 105 9.55 2.12 -14.92
C ALA A 105 9.65 3.52 -15.54
N LYS A 106 9.10 4.54 -14.86
CA LYS A 106 9.23 5.95 -15.24
C LYS A 106 9.49 6.83 -14.03
N THR A 107 10.11 7.99 -14.25
CA THR A 107 10.35 8.95 -13.18
C THR A 107 9.03 9.52 -12.67
N ILE A 108 8.87 9.63 -11.34
CA ILE A 108 7.68 10.27 -10.74
C ILE A 108 7.66 11.77 -11.08
N ALA A 109 8.80 12.46 -10.92
CA ALA A 109 8.93 13.90 -11.18
C ALA A 109 7.82 14.70 -10.47
N ALA A 110 7.21 15.68 -11.14
CA ALA A 110 6.14 16.50 -10.57
C ALA A 110 4.76 15.79 -10.51
N THR A 111 4.68 14.48 -10.80
CA THR A 111 3.41 13.75 -10.82
C THR A 111 2.89 13.56 -9.41
N LYS A 112 1.68 14.05 -9.15
CA LYS A 112 0.98 13.83 -7.89
C LYS A 112 0.12 12.59 -7.99
N ILE A 113 0.29 11.68 -7.06
CA ILE A 113 -0.39 10.40 -7.01
C ILE A 113 -1.06 10.29 -5.65
N ASP A 114 -2.38 10.21 -5.64
CA ASP A 114 -3.17 9.77 -4.48
C ASP A 114 -4.34 8.93 -5.00
N HIS A 115 -4.02 7.76 -5.54
CA HIS A 115 -4.97 6.94 -6.29
C HIS A 115 -4.88 5.46 -5.89
N THR A 116 -6.03 4.79 -5.95
CA THR A 116 -6.12 3.33 -5.82
C THR A 116 -5.98 2.68 -7.19
N PHE A 117 -4.98 1.82 -7.32
CA PHE A 117 -4.73 1.02 -8.52
C PHE A 117 -5.25 -0.40 -8.34
N LYS A 118 -5.74 -1.00 -9.42
CA LYS A 118 -6.07 -2.42 -9.49
C LYS A 118 -4.89 -3.17 -10.10
N THR A 119 -4.35 -4.13 -9.36
CA THR A 119 -3.18 -4.88 -9.80
C THR A 119 -3.55 -5.91 -10.87
N ALA A 120 -2.63 -6.19 -11.78
CA ALA A 120 -2.89 -7.08 -12.91
C ALA A 120 -2.85 -8.57 -12.54
N ASN A 121 -2.15 -8.91 -11.45
CA ASN A 121 -1.87 -10.28 -11.02
C ASN A 121 -2.21 -10.46 -9.54
N ASP A 122 -2.46 -11.71 -9.15
CA ASP A 122 -2.69 -12.09 -7.76
C ASP A 122 -1.50 -11.74 -6.88
N LEU A 123 -0.26 -11.94 -7.35
CA LEU A 123 0.95 -11.46 -6.69
C LEU A 123 1.59 -10.37 -7.55
N TRP A 124 1.83 -9.22 -6.93
CA TRP A 124 2.48 -8.10 -7.58
C TRP A 124 3.63 -7.57 -6.73
N GLU A 125 4.54 -6.88 -7.41
CA GLU A 125 5.66 -6.16 -6.80
C GLU A 125 5.71 -4.75 -7.37
N ILE A 126 5.83 -3.78 -6.48
CA ILE A 126 6.12 -2.39 -6.78
C ILE A 126 7.60 -2.14 -6.48
N THR A 127 8.26 -1.34 -7.31
CA THR A 127 9.64 -0.94 -7.08
C THR A 127 9.80 0.57 -7.21
N ILE A 128 10.53 1.16 -6.25
CA ILE A 128 11.16 2.47 -6.39
C ILE A 128 12.66 2.31 -6.50
N THR A 129 13.30 3.04 -7.41
CA THR A 129 14.74 3.04 -7.60
C THR A 129 15.26 4.47 -7.71
N HIS A 130 16.30 4.81 -6.94
CA HIS A 130 17.04 6.05 -7.14
C HIS A 130 18.16 5.81 -8.15
N PRO A 131 18.10 6.40 -9.37
CA PRO A 131 18.97 5.99 -10.48
C PRO A 131 20.47 6.26 -10.23
N GLN A 132 20.81 7.31 -9.49
CA GLN A 132 22.22 7.66 -9.19
C GLN A 132 22.81 6.89 -8.00
N GLN A 133 21.99 6.43 -7.06
CA GLN A 133 22.45 5.71 -5.86
C GLN A 133 22.46 4.19 -6.06
N ALA A 134 21.86 3.70 -7.15
CA ALA A 134 21.64 2.27 -7.41
C ALA A 134 20.94 1.56 -6.23
N LEU A 135 20.13 2.29 -5.46
CA LEU A 135 19.34 1.77 -4.34
C LEU A 135 17.90 1.57 -4.81
N SER A 136 17.34 0.40 -4.52
CA SER A 136 15.94 0.10 -4.79
C SER A 136 15.24 -0.42 -3.55
N VAL A 137 13.95 -0.11 -3.44
CA VAL A 137 13.05 -0.67 -2.43
C VAL A 137 11.85 -1.26 -3.16
N SER A 138 11.51 -2.49 -2.80
CA SER A 138 10.33 -3.17 -3.35
C SER A 138 9.30 -3.46 -2.26
N LEU A 139 8.03 -3.49 -2.66
CA LEU A 139 6.92 -3.95 -1.85
C LEU A 139 6.10 -4.93 -2.67
N CYS A 140 5.85 -6.11 -2.11
CA CYS A 140 4.99 -7.13 -2.70
C CYS A 140 3.77 -7.40 -1.83
N CYS A 141 2.67 -7.77 -2.47
CA CYS A 141 1.43 -8.12 -1.81
C CYS A 141 0.58 -8.97 -2.74
N ASP A 142 -0.36 -9.72 -2.16
CA ASP A 142 -1.31 -10.56 -2.88
C ASP A 142 -2.73 -9.97 -2.96
N GLN A 143 -2.91 -8.73 -2.52
CA GLN A 143 -4.21 -8.06 -2.52
C GLN A 143 -4.47 -7.38 -3.87
N PRO A 144 -5.69 -7.41 -4.41
CA PRO A 144 -5.98 -6.94 -5.77
C PRO A 144 -5.91 -5.40 -5.95
N TRP A 145 -5.67 -4.66 -4.87
CA TRP A 145 -5.68 -3.20 -4.85
C TRP A 145 -4.48 -2.66 -4.09
N VAL A 146 -3.97 -1.51 -4.54
CA VAL A 146 -2.92 -0.76 -3.86
C VAL A 146 -3.19 0.74 -3.94
N GLN A 147 -3.10 1.43 -2.79
CA GLN A 147 -3.11 2.89 -2.74
C GLN A 147 -1.67 3.38 -2.92
N ILE A 148 -1.46 4.27 -3.89
CA ILE A 148 -0.18 4.97 -4.06
C ILE A 148 -0.39 6.42 -3.68
N TYR A 149 0.44 6.89 -2.75
CA TYR A 149 0.47 8.27 -2.31
C TYR A 149 1.91 8.81 -2.39
N SER A 150 2.12 9.87 -3.18
CA SER A 150 3.45 10.49 -3.38
C SER A 150 3.86 11.47 -2.28
N GLY A 151 3.03 11.69 -1.25
CA GLY A 151 3.48 12.35 -0.02
C GLY A 151 3.36 13.87 -0.01
N GLU A 152 2.45 14.48 -0.79
CA GLU A 152 2.32 15.94 -0.91
C GLU A 152 2.07 16.68 0.42
N LYS A 153 1.57 15.99 1.43
CA LYS A 153 1.30 16.49 2.79
C LYS A 153 2.37 16.10 3.82
N LEU A 154 3.41 15.37 3.41
CA LEU A 154 4.57 15.14 4.25
C LEU A 154 5.44 16.40 4.22
N GLN A 155 5.67 16.98 5.40
CA GLN A 155 6.56 18.12 5.60
C GLN A 155 7.98 17.65 5.86
#